data_AF-A0A1F5GZI7-F1
#
_entry.id   AF-A0A1F5GZI7-F1
#
_cell.length_a   1.000
_cell.length_b   1.000
_cell.length_c   1.000
_cell.angle_alpha   90.00
_cell.angle_beta   90.00
_cell.angle_gamma   90.00
#
_symmetry.space_group_name_H-M   'P 1'
#
loop_
_entity.id
_entity.type
_entity.pdbx_description
1 polymer ?
#
loop_
_entity_poly.entity_id
_entity_poly.type
_entity_poly.pdbx_seq_one_letter_code
_entity_poly.pdbx_strand_id
1 'polypeptide(L)' 'MAGSPILKFFGKRVREERLKKGLSQEKLAELAGVHRTYIGMIERGEKNITLENINKVAKALEIPVSDLLKGI' A
#
# COMPACT_ATOMS: atom_id res chain seq x y z
N MET A 1 2.43 21.08 7.11
CA MET A 1 3.73 20.37 7.07
C MET A 1 3.71 19.39 5.92
N ALA A 2 4.72 19.39 5.05
CA ALA A 2 4.77 18.48 3.90
C ALA A 2 4.90 17.04 4.42
N GLY A 3 3.93 16.18 4.07
CA GLY A 3 3.96 14.76 4.46
C GLY A 3 5.24 14.05 4.00
N SER A 4 5.67 13.05 4.76
CA SER A 4 6.91 12.30 4.55
C SER A 4 7.10 11.83 3.09
N PRO A 5 8.19 12.24 2.40
CA PRO A 5 8.43 11.87 1.01
C PRO A 5 8.48 10.35 0.78
N ILE A 6 9.09 9.61 1.71
CA ILE A 6 9.17 8.14 1.68
C ILE A 6 7.78 7.49 1.76
N LEU A 7 6.88 8.01 2.61
CA LEU A 7 5.51 7.48 2.73
C LEU A 7 4.68 7.78 1.47
N LYS A 8 4.85 8.96 0.87
CA LYS A 8 4.18 9.30 -0.40
C LYS A 8 4.68 8.43 -1.55
N PHE A 9 5.98 8.17 -1.63
CA PHE A 9 6.56 7.29 -2.64
C PHE A 9 6.03 5.85 -2.49
N PHE A 10 6.08 5.31 -1.28
CA PHE A 10 5.52 3.99 -0.97
C PHE A 10 4.01 3.91 -1.30
N GLY A 11 3.24 4.89 -0.86
CA GLY A 11 1.79 4.96 -1.11
C GLY A 11 1.43 5.01 -2.59
N LYS A 12 2.19 5.80 -3.38
CA LYS A 12 2.03 5.87 -4.85
C LYS A 12 2.25 4.51 -5.49
N ARG A 13 3.28 3.78 -5.06
CA ARG A 13 3.60 2.44 -5.56
C ARG A 13 2.52 1.41 -5.22
N VAL A 14 2.02 1.40 -3.98
CA VAL A 14 0.87 0.56 -3.59
C VAL A 14 -0.33 0.84 -4.51
N ARG A 15 -0.62 2.11 -4.77
CA ARG A 15 -1.71 2.51 -5.67
C ARG A 15 -1.49 2.02 -7.11
N GLU A 16 -0.28 2.15 -7.62
CA GLU A 16 0.07 1.71 -8.98
C GLU A 16 -0.11 0.20 -9.13
N GLU A 17 0.43 -0.61 -8.21
CA GLU A 17 0.27 -2.06 -8.25
C GLU A 17 -1.20 -2.48 -8.07
N ARG A 18 -1.94 -1.81 -7.19
CA ARG A 18 -3.39 -2.05 -7.03
C ARG A 18 -4.15 -1.81 -8.33
N LEU A 19 -3.87 -0.71 -9.02
CA LEU A 19 -4.54 -0.35 -10.28
C LEU A 19 -4.16 -1.30 -11.42
N LYS A 20 -2.89 -1.76 -11.49
CA LYS A 20 -2.47 -2.79 -12.46
C LYS A 20 -3.27 -4.09 -12.30
N LYS A 21 -3.68 -4.42 -11.08
CA LYS A 21 -4.54 -5.58 -10.78
C LYS A 21 -6.04 -5.31 -10.94
N GLY A 22 -6.45 -4.10 -11.33
CA GLY A 22 -7.86 -3.73 -11.46
C GLY A 22 -8.62 -3.72 -10.12
N LEU A 23 -7.91 -3.64 -8.98
CA LEU A 23 -8.53 -3.73 -7.67
C LEU A 23 -9.02 -2.35 -7.20
N SER A 24 -10.21 -2.31 -6.60
CA SER A 24 -10.63 -1.14 -5.81
C SER A 24 -9.87 -1.10 -4.47
N GLN A 25 -9.87 0.06 -3.79
CA GLN A 25 -9.31 0.13 -2.43
C GLN A 25 -10.03 -0.80 -1.46
N GLU A 26 -11.35 -0.94 -1.61
CA GLU A 26 -12.16 -1.88 -0.81
C GLU A 26 -11.70 -3.32 -1.05
N LYS A 27 -11.49 -3.70 -2.31
CA LYS A 27 -11.06 -5.07 -2.64
C LYS A 27 -9.65 -5.38 -2.13
N LEU A 28 -8.71 -4.44 -2.25
CA LEU A 28 -7.39 -4.62 -1.67
C LEU A 28 -7.45 -4.74 -0.14
N ALA A 29 -8.29 -3.95 0.51
CA ALA A 29 -8.44 -3.98 1.96
C ALA A 29 -9.01 -5.33 2.45
N GLU A 30 -10.04 -5.84 1.76
CA GLU A 30 -10.62 -7.17 1.99
C GLU A 30 -9.54 -8.27 1.89
N LEU A 31 -8.78 -8.29 0.78
CA LEU A 31 -7.71 -9.27 0.55
C LEU A 31 -6.56 -9.17 1.56
N ALA A 32 -6.23 -7.95 2.00
CA ALA A 32 -5.17 -7.70 2.99
C ALA A 32 -5.64 -7.87 4.45
N GLY A 33 -6.93 -8.09 4.69
CA GLY A 33 -7.50 -8.19 6.03
C GLY A 33 -7.39 -6.90 6.85
N VAL A 34 -7.62 -5.75 6.23
CA VAL A 34 -7.56 -4.42 6.86
C VAL A 34 -8.77 -3.56 6.49
N HIS A 35 -8.97 -2.42 7.15
CA HIS A 35 -10.03 -1.48 6.78
C HIS A 35 -9.69 -0.72 5.48
N ARG A 36 -10.69 -0.48 4.61
CA ARG A 36 -10.52 0.32 3.38
C ARG A 36 -9.87 1.69 3.63
N THR A 37 -10.28 2.37 4.71
CA THR A 37 -9.73 3.69 5.05
C THR A 37 -8.23 3.64 5.30
N TYR A 38 -7.71 2.52 5.84
CA TYR A 38 -6.28 2.29 6.05
C TYR A 38 -5.53 2.21 4.71
N ILE A 39 -6.05 1.47 3.72
CA ILE A 39 -5.50 1.46 2.35
C ILE A 39 -5.47 2.88 1.77
N GLY A 40 -6.56 3.64 1.91
CA GLY A 40 -6.62 5.03 1.45
C GLY A 40 -5.57 5.93 2.11
N MET A 41 -5.36 5.79 3.43
CA MET A 41 -4.32 6.53 4.16
C MET A 41 -2.91 6.14 3.71
N ILE A 42 -2.66 4.85 3.46
CA ILE A 42 -1.37 4.37 2.92
C ILE A 42 -1.11 5.01 1.56
N GLU A 43 -2.07 4.95 0.63
CA GLU A 43 -1.89 5.47 -0.73
C GLU A 43 -1.64 6.98 -0.77
N ARG A 44 -2.18 7.72 0.20
CA ARG A 44 -1.93 9.17 0.35
C ARG A 44 -0.67 9.49 1.15
N GLY A 45 0.03 8.49 1.69
CA GLY A 45 1.23 8.66 2.51
C GLY A 45 0.94 9.26 3.89
N GLU A 46 -0.29 9.10 4.41
CA GLU A 46 -0.75 9.67 5.69
C GLU A 46 -0.42 8.77 6.88
N LYS A 47 -0.06 7.51 6.63
CA LYS A 47 0.20 6.52 7.68
C LYS A 47 1.57 5.88 7.53
N ASN A 48 2.33 5.88 8.62
CA ASN A 48 3.52 5.04 8.73
C ASN A 48 3.07 3.58 8.95
N ILE A 49 3.11 2.79 7.87
CA ILE A 49 2.67 1.40 7.83
C ILE A 49 3.72 0.51 8.52
N THR A 50 3.26 -0.49 9.28
CA THR A 50 4.16 -1.46 9.92
C THR A 50 4.61 -2.52 8.91
N LEU A 51 5.78 -3.14 9.15
CA LEU A 51 6.31 -4.20 8.27
C LEU A 51 5.30 -5.35 8.06
N GLU A 52 4.56 -5.74 9.10
CA GLU A 52 3.54 -6.77 9.00
C GLU A 52 2.42 -6.39 8.01
N ASN A 53 1.97 -5.13 8.03
CA ASN A 53 0.94 -4.66 7.12
C ASN A 53 1.48 -4.45 5.70
N ILE A 54 2.76 -4.08 5.53
CA ILE A 54 3.41 -4.10 4.21
C ILE A 54 3.35 -5.51 3.63
N ASN A 55 3.69 -6.54 4.43
CA ASN A 55 3.62 -7.93 4.00
C ASN A 55 2.19 -8.38 3.64
N LYS A 56 1.18 -7.97 4.42
CA LYS A 56 -0.24 -8.24 4.09
C LYS A 56 -0.65 -7.61 2.75
N VAL A 57 -0.28 -6.35 2.52
CA VAL A 57 -0.57 -5.66 1.26
C VAL A 57 0.17 -6.30 0.09
N ALA A 58 1.44 -6.67 0.25
CA ALA A 58 2.21 -7.37 -0.79
C ALA A 58 1.56 -8.72 -1.17
N LYS A 59 1.15 -9.51 -0.18
CA LYS A 59 0.44 -10.78 -0.39
C LYS A 59 -0.91 -10.57 -1.10
N ALA A 60 -1.69 -9.57 -0.67
CA ALA A 60 -2.96 -9.23 -1.31
C ALA A 60 -2.80 -8.73 -2.75
N LEU A 61 -1.67 -8.11 -3.07
CA LEU A 61 -1.25 -7.74 -4.42
C LEU A 61 -0.53 -8.87 -5.15
N GLU A 62 -0.34 -10.04 -4.54
CA GLU A 62 0.41 -11.20 -5.05
C GLU A 62 1.76 -10.81 -5.70
N ILE A 63 2.52 -9.96 -5.02
CA ILE A 63 3.87 -9.56 -5.40
C ILE A 63 4.84 -9.75 -4.23
N PRO A 64 6.14 -9.93 -4.49
CA PRO A 64 7.16 -9.87 -3.45
C PRO A 64 7.13 -8.55 -2.69
N VAL A 65 7.40 -8.58 -1.38
CA VAL A 65 7.48 -7.35 -0.57
C VAL A 65 8.56 -6.39 -1.08
N SER A 66 9.62 -6.93 -1.69
CA SER A 66 10.70 -6.16 -2.32
C SER A 66 10.19 -5.24 -3.43
N ASP A 67 9.13 -5.63 -4.14
CA ASP A 67 8.61 -4.83 -5.24
C ASP A 67 7.93 -3.56 -4.73
N LEU A 68 7.32 -3.61 -3.53
CA LEU A 68 6.79 -2.45 -2.81
C LEU A 68 7.87 -1.56 -2.19
N LEU A 69 9.06 -2.11 -1.92
CA LEU A 69 10.16 -1.39 -1.26
C LEU A 69 11.26 -0.93 -2.22
N LYS A 70 11.21 -1.34 -3.50
CA LYS A 70 12.27 -1.05 -4.46
C LYS A 70 12.51 0.46 -4.62
N GLY A 71 13.74 0.90 -4.38
CA GLY A 71 14.15 2.30 -4.50
C GLY A 71 13.78 3.17 -3.30
N ILE A 72 13.44 2.54 -2.17
CA ILE A 72 13.38 3.15 -0.84
C ILE A 72 14.72 2.94 -0.14
#